data_AF-A0A074T0L4-F1
#
_entry.id   AF-A0A074T0L4-F1
#
_cell.length_a   1.000
_cell.length_b   1.000
_cell.length_c   1.000
_cell.angle_alpha   90.00
_cell.angle_beta   90.00
_cell.angle_gamma   90.00
#
_symmetry.space_group_name_H-M   'P 1'
#
loop_
_entity.id
_entity.type
_entity.pdbx_description
1 polymer ?
#
loop_
_entity_poly.entity_id
_entity_poly.type
_entity_poly.pdbx_seq_one_letter_code
_entity_poly.pdbx_strand_id
1 'polypeptide(L)'
;MQLATNEIQKIVVNLADLCQTQENFIDKASQNAHIDKQHAWAVGNTVQALMLDPGHSSASPYFAVPALTLVPPKGQLPQSEALKQTYDLTCASNCFAQRSSIGSLLAGLGSESDEFADIAFWCGEIDENNKEVSILQSLSLDSWVQKGTITKLDDAPLKTLRKSDMWELCEALADLTEFRIERPDAGGRVMHVMAGKGLEGWCGLIGVGLWSDE
;
A
#
# COMPACT_ATOMS: atom_id res chain seq x y z
N MET A 1 24.20 -15.11 -10.12
CA MET A 1 22.88 -14.92 -9.47
C MET A 1 22.43 -13.48 -9.70
N GLN A 2 22.23 -13.10 -10.97
CA GLN A 2 22.11 -11.69 -11.42
C GLN A 2 20.93 -11.51 -12.40
N LEU A 3 20.10 -12.54 -12.56
CA LEU A 3 19.02 -12.61 -13.54
C LEU A 3 17.68 -12.08 -12.98
N ALA A 4 17.37 -12.31 -11.70
CA ALA A 4 16.12 -11.85 -11.08
C ALA A 4 16.03 -10.31 -10.98
N THR A 5 17.15 -9.64 -10.68
CA THR A 5 17.20 -8.18 -10.50
C THR A 5 16.88 -7.40 -11.78
N ASN A 6 17.24 -7.96 -12.95
CA ASN A 6 16.97 -7.37 -14.26
C ASN A 6 15.51 -7.50 -14.71
N GLU A 7 14.75 -8.47 -14.16
CA GLU A 7 13.30 -8.57 -14.43
C GLU A 7 12.50 -7.62 -13.53
N ILE A 8 12.93 -7.46 -12.28
CA ILE A 8 12.30 -6.53 -11.32
C ILE A 8 12.44 -5.06 -11.79
N GLN A 9 13.61 -4.67 -12.30
CA GLN A 9 13.80 -3.33 -12.87
C GLN A 9 12.91 -3.02 -14.09
N LYS A 10 12.40 -4.04 -14.79
CA LYS A 10 11.50 -3.84 -15.95
C LYS A 10 10.04 -3.63 -15.55
N ILE A 11 9.67 -4.03 -14.32
CA ILE A 11 8.28 -4.02 -13.84
C ILE A 11 7.99 -2.91 -12.81
N VAL A 12 9.06 -2.31 -12.29
CA VAL A 12 9.01 -1.18 -11.35
C VAL A 12 8.96 0.11 -12.16
N VAL A 13 7.87 0.85 -12.05
CA VAL A 13 7.64 2.10 -12.79
C VAL A 13 7.69 3.26 -11.81
N ASN A 14 8.28 4.39 -12.21
CA ASN A 14 8.21 5.60 -11.41
C ASN A 14 6.74 6.02 -11.30
N LEU A 15 6.25 6.20 -10.07
CA LEU A 15 4.85 6.51 -9.84
C LEU A 15 4.44 7.83 -10.51
N ALA A 16 5.35 8.80 -10.61
CA ALA A 16 5.11 10.06 -11.31
C ALA A 16 4.87 9.88 -12.82
N ASP A 17 5.53 8.90 -13.45
CA ASP A 17 5.32 8.58 -14.87
C ASP A 17 3.98 7.86 -15.07
N LEU A 18 3.58 7.07 -14.07
CA LEU A 18 2.31 6.34 -14.04
C LEU A 18 1.10 7.28 -13.95
N CYS A 19 1.21 8.36 -13.17
CA CYS A 19 0.16 9.34 -12.98
C CYS A 19 -0.04 10.28 -14.18
N GLN A 20 0.78 10.19 -15.25
CA GLN A 20 0.61 11.06 -16.43
C GLN A 20 -0.62 10.71 -17.27
N THR A 21 -1.04 9.43 -17.32
CA THR A 21 -2.36 9.04 -17.87
C THR A 21 -2.95 7.82 -17.16
N GLN A 22 -4.12 7.99 -16.52
CA GLN A 22 -4.80 6.95 -15.73
C GLN A 22 -5.17 5.70 -16.56
N GLU A 23 -5.51 5.87 -17.84
CA GLU A 23 -5.82 4.75 -18.76
C GLU A 23 -4.63 3.80 -18.97
N ASN A 24 -3.40 4.33 -19.07
CA ASN A 24 -2.19 3.51 -19.23
C ASN A 24 -1.91 2.68 -17.99
N PHE A 25 -2.24 3.19 -16.81
CA PHE A 25 -2.08 2.44 -15.57
C PHE A 25 -3.05 1.27 -15.51
N ILE A 26 -4.34 1.52 -15.77
CA ILE A 26 -5.40 0.52 -15.66
C ILE A 26 -5.11 -0.68 -16.55
N ASP A 27 -4.79 -0.44 -17.83
CA ASP A 27 -4.52 -1.53 -18.77
C ASP A 27 -3.27 -2.31 -18.39
N LYS A 28 -2.19 -1.63 -17.95
CA LYS A 28 -0.97 -2.30 -17.50
C LYS A 28 -1.18 -3.11 -16.22
N ALA A 29 -1.88 -2.56 -15.23
CA ALA A 29 -2.15 -3.23 -13.97
C ALA A 29 -3.07 -4.43 -14.18
N SER A 30 -4.15 -4.27 -14.96
CA SER A 30 -5.06 -5.37 -15.29
C SER A 30 -4.34 -6.50 -16.02
N GLN A 31 -3.48 -6.18 -16.99
CA GLN A 31 -2.73 -7.18 -17.74
C GLN A 31 -1.66 -7.88 -16.89
N ASN A 32 -0.84 -7.11 -16.16
CA ASN A 32 0.37 -7.63 -15.53
C ASN A 32 0.16 -8.17 -14.12
N ALA A 33 -0.83 -7.65 -13.37
CA ALA A 33 -1.19 -8.14 -12.05
C ALA A 33 -2.39 -9.11 -12.08
N HIS A 34 -2.89 -9.45 -13.27
CA HIS A 34 -4.01 -10.38 -13.46
C HIS A 34 -5.28 -10.01 -12.67
N ILE A 35 -5.53 -8.71 -12.51
CA ILE A 35 -6.75 -8.16 -11.90
C ILE A 35 -7.69 -7.60 -12.97
N ASP A 36 -8.98 -7.48 -12.67
CA ASP A 36 -9.92 -6.84 -13.60
C ASP A 36 -9.71 -5.32 -13.67
N LYS A 37 -10.34 -4.67 -14.66
CA LYS A 37 -10.17 -3.23 -14.88
C LYS A 37 -10.76 -2.37 -13.76
N GLN A 38 -11.81 -2.83 -13.08
CA GLN A 38 -12.42 -2.08 -11.99
C GLN A 38 -11.48 -2.07 -10.78
N HIS A 39 -10.90 -3.22 -10.45
CA HIS A 39 -9.90 -3.33 -9.40
C HIS A 39 -8.63 -2.53 -9.75
N ALA A 40 -8.15 -2.62 -10.99
CA ALA A 40 -7.03 -1.80 -11.46
C ALA A 40 -7.31 -0.30 -11.35
N TRP A 41 -8.54 0.13 -11.61
CA TRP A 41 -8.96 1.52 -11.43
C TRP A 41 -8.93 1.94 -9.95
N ALA A 42 -9.45 1.11 -9.04
CA ALA A 42 -9.46 1.37 -7.60
C ALA A 42 -8.04 1.43 -6.98
N VAL A 43 -7.14 0.54 -7.43
CA VAL A 43 -5.70 0.61 -7.10
C VAL A 43 -5.12 1.95 -7.57
N GLY A 44 -5.49 2.39 -8.77
CA GLY A 44 -5.02 3.65 -9.36
C GLY A 44 -5.46 4.86 -8.55
N ASN A 45 -6.70 4.88 -8.08
CA ASN A 45 -7.22 5.94 -7.20
C ASN A 45 -6.48 5.97 -5.86
N THR A 46 -6.18 4.79 -5.30
CA THR A 46 -5.40 4.68 -4.06
C THR A 46 -4.01 5.27 -4.26
N VAL A 47 -3.30 4.86 -5.31
CA VAL A 47 -2.01 5.43 -5.71
C VAL A 47 -2.09 6.95 -5.87
N GLN A 48 -3.09 7.45 -6.60
CA GLN A 48 -3.28 8.88 -6.81
C GLN A 48 -3.55 9.62 -5.49
N ALA A 49 -4.32 9.02 -4.58
CA ALA A 49 -4.60 9.58 -3.27
C ALA A 49 -3.34 9.77 -2.43
N LEU A 50 -2.44 8.79 -2.46
CA LEU A 50 -1.16 8.87 -1.75
C LEU A 50 -0.28 10.00 -2.29
N MET A 51 -0.43 10.34 -3.58
CA MET A 51 0.42 11.31 -4.30
C MET A 51 -0.19 12.71 -4.47
N LEU A 52 -1.32 13.01 -3.82
CA LEU A 52 -1.99 14.31 -3.95
C LEU A 52 -1.09 15.51 -3.63
N ASP A 53 -0.04 15.30 -2.84
CA ASP A 53 0.97 16.30 -2.55
C ASP A 53 2.33 15.62 -2.45
N PRO A 54 3.22 15.75 -3.46
CA PRO A 54 4.53 15.12 -3.44
C PRO A 54 5.48 15.65 -2.34
N GLY A 55 5.04 16.63 -1.54
CA GLY A 55 5.84 17.16 -0.44
C GLY A 55 7.16 17.75 -0.93
N HIS A 56 8.15 17.85 -0.05
CA HIS A 56 9.52 18.29 -0.40
C HIS A 56 10.44 17.12 -0.80
N SER A 57 9.90 15.91 -0.97
CA SER A 57 10.73 14.77 -1.33
C SER A 57 11.25 14.93 -2.76
N SER A 58 12.56 14.79 -2.93
CA SER A 58 13.22 14.99 -4.22
C SER A 58 12.99 13.84 -5.21
N ALA A 59 12.29 12.77 -4.79
CA ALA A 59 12.09 11.57 -5.59
C ALA A 59 10.76 10.89 -5.25
N SER A 60 9.95 10.65 -6.29
CA SER A 60 8.71 9.88 -6.19
C SER A 60 9.01 8.40 -5.96
N PRO A 61 8.19 7.69 -5.16
CA PRO A 61 8.35 6.24 -5.00
C PRO A 61 8.14 5.53 -6.34
N TYR A 62 8.54 4.26 -6.38
CA TYR A 62 8.22 3.41 -7.52
C TYR A 62 7.07 2.46 -7.20
N PHE A 63 6.44 1.94 -8.24
CA PHE A 63 5.39 0.93 -8.13
C PHE A 63 5.74 -0.30 -8.96
N ALA A 64 5.85 -1.44 -8.29
CA ALA A 64 5.96 -2.75 -8.91
C ALA A 64 4.57 -3.19 -9.38
N VAL A 65 4.19 -2.83 -10.61
CA VAL A 65 2.83 -3.03 -11.15
C VAL A 65 2.35 -4.49 -11.02
N PRO A 66 3.12 -5.53 -11.42
CA PRO A 66 2.65 -6.91 -11.31
C PRO A 66 2.43 -7.37 -9.87
N ALA A 67 3.12 -6.74 -8.90
CA ALA A 67 3.03 -7.07 -7.49
C ALA A 67 2.08 -6.14 -6.72
N LEU A 68 1.49 -5.14 -7.38
CA LEU A 68 0.66 -4.10 -6.76
C LEU A 68 1.34 -3.47 -5.52
N THR A 69 2.66 -3.30 -5.58
CA THR A 69 3.49 -2.95 -4.42
C THR A 69 4.21 -1.62 -4.63
N LEU A 70 4.05 -0.70 -3.68
CA LEU A 70 4.84 0.52 -3.57
C LEU A 70 6.22 0.20 -3.00
N VAL A 71 7.28 0.74 -3.62
CA VAL A 71 8.67 0.51 -3.20
C VAL A 71 9.45 1.82 -3.09
N PRO A 72 10.51 1.87 -2.26
CA PRO A 72 11.24 3.10 -1.98
C PRO A 72 11.94 3.63 -3.25
N PRO A 73 12.08 4.95 -3.40
CA PRO A 73 12.77 5.55 -4.56
C PRO A 73 14.28 5.33 -4.55
N LYS A 74 14.85 4.89 -3.43
CA LYS A 74 16.28 4.71 -3.21
C LYS A 74 16.52 3.44 -2.42
N GLY A 75 17.69 2.85 -2.63
CA GLY A 75 18.10 1.64 -1.92
C GLY A 75 17.93 0.39 -2.76
N GLN A 76 17.98 -0.75 -2.08
CA GLN A 76 17.83 -2.06 -2.70
C GLN A 76 16.35 -2.33 -2.98
N LEU A 77 16.04 -2.77 -4.20
CA LEU A 77 14.70 -3.27 -4.52
C LEU A 77 14.50 -4.66 -3.89
N PRO A 78 13.27 -5.00 -3.46
CA PRO A 78 12.96 -6.33 -2.94
C PRO A 78 13.25 -7.41 -4.00
N GLN A 79 13.64 -8.61 -3.55
CA GLN A 79 13.71 -9.78 -4.44
C GLN A 79 12.31 -10.28 -4.83
N SER A 80 12.27 -11.20 -5.79
CA SER A 80 11.04 -11.79 -6.33
C SER A 80 10.15 -12.40 -5.26
N GLU A 81 10.73 -13.04 -4.26
CA GLU A 81 10.05 -13.72 -3.17
C GLU A 81 9.37 -12.71 -2.23
N ALA A 82 10.04 -11.59 -1.92
CA ALA A 82 9.46 -10.52 -1.13
C ALA A 82 8.31 -9.82 -1.88
N LEU A 83 8.47 -9.58 -3.19
CA LEU A 83 7.39 -9.06 -4.04
C LEU A 83 6.21 -10.03 -4.16
N LYS A 84 6.49 -11.34 -4.18
CA LYS A 84 5.44 -12.36 -4.17
C LYS A 84 4.67 -12.34 -2.85
N GLN A 85 5.35 -12.23 -1.71
CA GLN A 85 4.70 -12.13 -0.41
C GLN A 85 3.77 -10.91 -0.34
N THR A 86 4.22 -9.74 -0.81
CA THR A 86 3.40 -8.53 -0.82
C THR A 86 2.23 -8.61 -1.80
N TYR A 87 2.44 -9.25 -2.96
CA TYR A 87 1.37 -9.53 -3.93
C TYR A 87 0.30 -10.47 -3.34
N ASP A 88 0.70 -11.60 -2.75
CA ASP A 88 -0.23 -12.57 -2.16
C ASP A 88 -1.07 -11.90 -1.05
N LEU A 89 -0.43 -11.05 -0.22
CA LEU A 89 -1.10 -10.26 0.82
C LEU A 89 -2.13 -9.28 0.22
N THR A 90 -1.76 -8.58 -0.85
CA THR A 90 -2.64 -7.62 -1.55
C THR A 90 -3.84 -8.30 -2.20
N CYS A 91 -3.62 -9.43 -2.88
CA CYS A 91 -4.69 -10.21 -3.48
C CYS A 91 -5.67 -10.72 -2.43
N ALA A 92 -5.16 -11.25 -1.32
CA ALA A 92 -6.00 -11.74 -0.25
C ALA A 92 -6.84 -10.61 0.38
N SER A 93 -6.24 -9.43 0.59
CA SER A 93 -6.92 -8.23 1.09
C SER A 93 -8.09 -7.82 0.21
N ASN A 94 -7.83 -7.66 -1.08
CA ASN A 94 -8.84 -7.21 -2.01
C ASN A 94 -9.91 -8.29 -2.29
N CYS A 95 -9.54 -9.57 -2.29
CA CYS A 95 -10.53 -10.65 -2.36
C CYS A 95 -11.46 -10.64 -1.14
N PHE A 96 -10.93 -10.39 0.07
CA PHE A 96 -11.77 -10.26 1.25
C PHE A 96 -12.69 -9.03 1.16
N ALA A 97 -12.14 -7.88 0.73
CA ALA A 97 -12.88 -6.64 0.56
C ALA A 97 -14.07 -6.84 -0.41
N GLN A 98 -13.81 -7.43 -1.57
CA GLN A 98 -14.82 -7.77 -2.57
C GLN A 98 -15.92 -8.69 -2.02
N ARG A 99 -15.56 -9.76 -1.30
CA ARG A 99 -16.54 -10.68 -0.68
C ARG A 99 -17.38 -10.01 0.40
N SER A 100 -16.82 -8.98 1.05
CA SER A 100 -17.47 -8.23 2.12
C SER A 100 -18.17 -6.97 1.62
N SER A 101 -18.18 -6.73 0.29
CA SER A 101 -18.75 -5.54 -0.35
C SER A 101 -18.21 -4.22 0.23
N ILE A 102 -16.90 -4.16 0.46
CA ILE A 102 -16.15 -2.97 0.85
C ILE A 102 -15.02 -2.73 -0.16
N GLY A 103 -14.61 -1.48 -0.37
CA GLY A 103 -13.52 -1.16 -1.31
C GLY A 103 -12.13 -1.56 -0.79
N SER A 104 -11.90 -1.39 0.51
CA SER A 104 -10.62 -1.69 1.17
C SER A 104 -10.86 -2.42 2.48
N LEU A 105 -10.07 -3.47 2.74
CA LEU A 105 -10.07 -4.16 4.03
C LEU A 105 -9.65 -3.21 5.15
N LEU A 106 -8.60 -2.44 4.92
CA LEU A 106 -8.00 -1.57 5.94
C LEU A 106 -8.88 -0.38 6.28
N ALA A 107 -9.52 0.23 5.28
CA ALA A 107 -10.48 1.31 5.50
C ALA A 107 -11.84 0.79 6.02
N GLY A 108 -12.13 -0.50 5.82
CA GLY A 108 -13.37 -1.13 6.25
C GLY A 108 -14.59 -0.45 5.65
N LEU A 109 -15.62 -0.24 6.48
CA LEU A 109 -16.82 0.49 6.09
C LEU A 109 -16.55 1.98 5.81
N GLY A 110 -15.40 2.55 6.17
CA GLY A 110 -15.02 3.92 5.74
C GLY A 110 -14.73 4.02 4.24
N SER A 111 -14.74 2.89 3.51
CA SER A 111 -14.62 2.78 2.06
C SER A 111 -15.88 2.13 1.46
N GLU A 112 -17.06 2.70 1.74
CA GLU A 112 -18.35 2.21 1.19
C GLU A 112 -18.44 2.34 -0.34
N SER A 113 -17.52 3.06 -0.97
CA SER A 113 -17.37 3.10 -2.42
C SER A 113 -16.27 2.14 -2.89
N ASP A 114 -16.50 1.46 -4.02
CA ASP A 114 -15.48 0.75 -4.84
C ASP A 114 -14.41 1.70 -5.41
N GLU A 115 -14.23 2.90 -4.83
CA GLU A 115 -13.31 3.94 -5.27
C GLU A 115 -11.86 3.57 -4.98
N PHE A 116 -11.59 2.91 -3.85
CA PHE A 116 -10.24 2.57 -3.40
C PHE A 116 -10.07 1.06 -3.25
N ALA A 117 -8.82 0.62 -3.23
CA ALA A 117 -8.41 -0.76 -3.04
C ALA A 117 -7.15 -0.79 -2.17
N ASP A 118 -6.89 -1.91 -1.51
CA ASP A 118 -5.63 -2.06 -0.78
C ASP A 118 -4.48 -2.27 -1.77
N ILE A 119 -3.34 -1.64 -1.50
CA ILE A 119 -2.08 -1.87 -2.20
C ILE A 119 -1.03 -2.34 -1.20
N ALA A 120 -0.06 -3.12 -1.63
CA ALA A 120 1.07 -3.42 -0.76
C ALA A 120 2.12 -2.33 -0.79
N PHE A 121 3.00 -2.40 0.19
CA PHE A 121 4.28 -1.70 0.18
C PHE A 121 5.40 -2.59 0.71
N TRP A 122 6.62 -2.23 0.35
CA TRP A 122 7.85 -2.77 0.93
C TRP A 122 8.79 -1.60 1.22
N CYS A 123 9.41 -1.57 2.40
CA CYS A 123 10.27 -0.48 2.87
C CYS A 123 11.71 -0.91 3.14
N GLY A 124 12.00 -2.22 3.16
CA GLY A 124 13.27 -2.74 3.66
C GLY A 124 13.43 -2.46 5.16
N GLU A 125 14.64 -2.09 5.57
CA GLU A 125 14.91 -1.72 6.97
C GLU A 125 14.35 -0.33 7.31
N ILE A 126 13.82 -0.17 8.52
CA ILE A 126 13.27 1.09 9.03
C ILE A 126 13.80 1.38 10.45
N ASP A 127 13.67 2.62 10.92
CA ASP A 127 13.87 2.92 12.34
C ASP A 127 12.70 2.38 13.17
N GLU A 128 12.93 1.27 13.87
CA GLU A 128 11.91 0.59 14.67
C GLU A 128 11.46 1.36 15.91
N ASN A 129 12.18 2.41 16.31
CA ASN A 129 11.76 3.29 17.40
C ASN A 129 10.70 4.31 16.95
N ASN A 130 10.57 4.52 15.65
CA ASN A 130 9.63 5.46 15.04
C ASN A 130 9.03 4.88 13.76
N LYS A 131 8.46 3.67 13.88
CA LYS A 131 8.04 2.82 12.75
C LYS A 131 7.14 3.57 11.77
N GLU A 132 6.10 4.24 12.27
CA GLU A 132 5.08 4.89 11.44
C GLU A 132 5.70 5.95 10.53
N VAL A 133 6.49 6.85 11.13
CA VAL A 133 7.18 7.91 10.39
C VAL A 133 8.22 7.32 9.45
N SER A 134 9.00 6.34 9.91
CA SER A 134 10.07 5.74 9.11
C SER A 134 9.53 4.96 7.90
N ILE A 135 8.38 4.29 8.02
CA ILE A 135 7.69 3.64 6.90
C ILE A 135 7.27 4.68 5.86
N LEU A 136 6.58 5.74 6.29
CA LEU A 136 6.09 6.78 5.38
C LEU A 136 7.24 7.52 4.67
N GLN A 137 8.33 7.82 5.40
CA GLN A 137 9.51 8.46 4.82
C GLN A 137 10.24 7.55 3.82
N SER A 138 10.34 6.24 4.11
CA SER A 138 10.94 5.27 3.17
C SER A 138 10.20 5.26 1.82
N LEU A 139 8.88 5.44 1.86
CA LEU A 139 8.00 5.47 0.68
C LEU A 139 7.83 6.86 0.06
N SER A 140 8.61 7.86 0.47
CA SER A 140 8.46 9.27 0.04
C SER A 140 7.06 9.84 0.26
N LEU A 141 6.38 9.42 1.33
CA LEU A 141 5.05 9.91 1.74
C LEU A 141 5.17 11.03 2.80
N ASP A 142 6.22 11.85 2.71
CA ASP A 142 6.54 12.89 3.70
C ASP A 142 5.39 13.88 3.94
N SER A 143 4.58 14.18 2.92
CA SER A 143 3.45 15.09 3.07
C SER A 143 2.40 14.56 4.05
N TRP A 144 2.23 13.23 4.13
CA TRP A 144 1.36 12.58 5.10
C TRP A 144 1.89 12.68 6.52
N VAL A 145 3.21 12.61 6.70
CA VAL A 145 3.86 12.84 8.01
C VAL A 145 3.73 14.30 8.44
N GLN A 146 3.96 15.24 7.51
CA GLN A 146 4.02 16.66 7.82
C GLN A 146 2.66 17.30 8.07
N LYS A 147 1.63 16.83 7.36
CA LYS A 147 0.30 17.45 7.34
C LYS A 147 -0.77 16.58 7.99
N GLY A 148 -0.49 15.31 8.21
CA GLY A 148 -1.42 14.36 8.80
C GLY A 148 -1.23 14.18 10.30
N THR A 149 -2.28 13.68 10.95
CA THR A 149 -2.21 13.20 12.34
C THR A 149 -2.12 11.68 12.33
N ILE A 150 -1.00 11.14 12.82
CA ILE A 150 -0.78 9.69 12.93
C ILE A 150 -1.42 9.19 14.22
N THR A 151 -2.35 8.25 14.10
CA THR A 151 -3.01 7.58 15.22
C THR A 151 -2.67 6.10 15.17
N LYS A 152 -1.98 5.59 16.19
CA LYS A 152 -1.75 4.16 16.36
C LYS A 152 -3.05 3.49 16.75
N LEU A 153 -3.28 2.31 16.20
CA LEU A 153 -4.46 1.52 16.52
C LEU A 153 -4.01 0.44 17.50
N ASP A 154 -4.12 0.76 18.79
CA ASP A 154 -3.59 -0.06 19.89
C ASP A 154 -4.25 -1.46 20.00
N ASP A 155 -5.38 -1.67 19.30
CA ASP A 155 -6.13 -2.94 19.22
C ASP A 155 -5.94 -3.69 17.88
N ALA A 156 -4.96 -3.27 17.08
CA ALA A 156 -4.76 -3.75 15.72
C ALA A 156 -3.40 -4.44 15.50
N PRO A 157 -3.33 -5.44 14.61
CA PRO A 157 -4.38 -5.85 13.67
C PRO A 157 -5.14 -7.10 14.16
N LEU A 158 -6.19 -7.01 14.99
CA LEU A 158 -6.65 -8.26 15.67
C LEU A 158 -8.14 -8.61 15.76
N LYS A 159 -9.14 -7.77 15.44
CA LYS A 159 -10.55 -8.24 15.52
C LYS A 159 -11.14 -8.68 14.19
N THR A 160 -10.90 -7.92 13.13
CA THR A 160 -11.41 -8.18 11.77
C THR A 160 -10.54 -9.20 11.03
N LEU A 161 -9.21 -9.06 11.11
CA LEU A 161 -8.25 -9.93 10.42
C LEU A 161 -8.15 -11.35 11.00
N ARG A 162 -8.26 -11.52 12.33
CA ARG A 162 -8.21 -12.85 12.98
C ARG A 162 -9.31 -13.83 12.54
N LYS A 163 -10.35 -13.34 11.87
CA LYS A 163 -11.49 -14.14 11.42
C LYS A 163 -11.51 -14.33 9.91
N SER A 164 -10.57 -13.76 9.17
CA SER A 164 -10.52 -13.88 7.72
C SER A 164 -9.57 -14.98 7.29
N ASP A 165 -9.81 -15.52 6.09
CA ASP A 165 -8.90 -16.44 5.40
C ASP A 165 -7.50 -15.83 5.15
N MET A 166 -7.34 -14.51 5.40
CA MET A 166 -6.06 -13.82 5.26
C MET A 166 -5.15 -13.91 6.47
N TRP A 167 -5.67 -14.40 7.61
CA TRP A 167 -4.92 -14.41 8.85
C TRP A 167 -3.58 -15.14 8.71
N GLU A 168 -3.55 -16.25 7.98
CA GLU A 168 -2.32 -17.02 7.72
C GLU A 168 -1.24 -16.20 6.98
N LEU A 169 -1.66 -15.33 6.05
CA LEU A 169 -0.74 -14.43 5.33
C LEU A 169 -0.26 -13.28 6.21
N CYS A 170 -1.07 -12.82 7.15
CA CYS A 170 -0.69 -11.80 8.12
C CYS A 170 0.25 -12.37 9.20
N GLU A 171 0.04 -13.63 9.62
CA GLU A 171 0.95 -14.34 10.54
C GLU A 171 2.33 -14.60 9.94
N ALA A 172 2.45 -14.58 8.61
CA ALA A 172 3.75 -14.61 7.94
C ALA A 172 4.58 -13.33 8.15
N LEU A 173 3.98 -12.28 8.74
CA LEU A 173 4.66 -11.06 9.15
C LEU A 173 4.88 -11.06 10.67
N ALA A 174 6.10 -10.77 11.10
CA ALA A 174 6.41 -10.54 12.51
C ALA A 174 6.23 -9.07 12.90
N ASP A 175 6.18 -8.76 14.20
CA ASP A 175 6.14 -7.39 14.73
C ASP A 175 5.08 -6.49 14.08
N LEU A 176 3.88 -7.04 13.93
CA LEU A 176 2.74 -6.34 13.32
C LEU A 176 2.41 -5.03 14.04
N THR A 177 2.13 -3.99 13.25
CA THR A 177 1.65 -2.69 13.71
C THR A 177 0.59 -2.16 12.74
N GLU A 178 -0.38 -1.42 13.27
CA GLU A 178 -1.38 -0.74 12.46
C GLU A 178 -1.54 0.70 12.93
N PHE A 179 -1.70 1.60 11.98
CA PHE A 179 -1.90 3.00 12.24
C PHE A 179 -2.68 3.63 11.10
N ARG A 180 -3.31 4.76 11.39
CA ARG A 180 -3.97 5.59 10.38
C ARG A 180 -3.42 7.00 10.39
N ILE A 181 -3.53 7.68 9.26
CA ILE A 181 -3.12 9.06 9.08
C ILE A 181 -4.30 9.83 8.54
N GLU A 182 -4.80 10.76 9.35
CA GLU A 182 -5.91 11.64 8.99
C GLU A 182 -5.35 12.94 8.39
N ARG A 183 -5.82 13.31 7.19
CA ARG A 183 -5.46 14.56 6.52
C ARG A 183 -6.70 15.41 6.23
N PRO A 184 -7.01 16.40 7.09
CA PRO A 184 -8.14 17.31 6.87
C PRO A 184 -8.04 18.08 5.55
N ASP A 185 -6.81 18.37 5.10
CA ASP A 185 -6.53 19.11 3.86
C ASP A 185 -6.67 18.27 2.59
N ALA A 186 -6.82 16.95 2.72
CA ALA A 186 -6.91 16.00 1.61
C ALA A 186 -8.37 15.60 1.30
N GLY A 187 -9.34 16.50 1.53
CA GLY A 187 -10.76 16.22 1.30
C GLY A 187 -11.32 15.17 2.27
N GLY A 188 -10.81 15.14 3.51
CA GLY A 188 -11.21 14.15 4.52
C GLY A 188 -10.62 12.76 4.30
N ARG A 189 -9.60 12.59 3.46
CA ARG A 189 -8.99 11.28 3.23
C ARG A 189 -8.23 10.79 4.47
N VAL A 190 -8.32 9.48 4.70
CA VAL A 190 -7.60 8.75 5.74
C VAL A 190 -6.79 7.66 5.08
N MET A 191 -5.49 7.63 5.36
CA MET A 191 -4.65 6.50 5.00
C MET A 191 -4.64 5.51 6.15
N HIS A 192 -4.89 4.24 5.86
CA HIS A 192 -4.78 3.13 6.79
C HIS A 192 -3.56 2.30 6.41
N VAL A 193 -2.76 1.91 7.40
CA VAL A 193 -1.52 1.17 7.19
C VAL A 193 -1.47 0.00 8.15
N MET A 194 -1.28 -1.20 7.61
CA MET A 194 -0.87 -2.39 8.36
C MET A 194 0.53 -2.76 7.92
N ALA A 195 1.47 -2.90 8.86
CA ALA A 195 2.87 -3.19 8.58
C ALA A 195 3.40 -4.31 9.48
N GLY A 196 4.37 -5.05 8.98
CA GLY A 196 5.14 -6.02 9.76
C GLY A 196 6.46 -6.37 9.08
N LYS A 197 7.31 -7.11 9.79
CA LYS A 197 8.54 -7.68 9.24
C LYS A 197 8.21 -8.91 8.41
N GLY A 198 8.37 -8.79 7.10
CA GLY A 198 8.25 -9.89 6.15
C GLY A 198 9.61 -10.35 5.62
N LEU A 199 9.61 -10.86 4.39
CA LEU A 199 10.82 -11.23 3.68
C LEU A 199 11.63 -9.98 3.32
N GLU A 200 12.90 -9.97 3.70
CA GLU A 200 13.88 -8.93 3.36
C GLU A 200 13.58 -7.53 3.92
N GLY A 201 12.67 -7.40 4.89
CA GLY A 201 12.43 -6.14 5.60
C GLY A 201 10.97 -5.93 5.96
N TRP A 202 10.65 -4.67 6.28
CA TRP A 202 9.30 -4.24 6.59
C TRP A 202 8.46 -4.10 5.34
N CYS A 203 7.24 -4.64 5.40
CA CYS A 203 6.27 -4.58 4.33
C CYS A 203 4.86 -4.60 4.91
N GLY A 204 3.85 -4.47 4.05
CA GLY A 204 2.47 -4.54 4.49
C GLY A 204 1.50 -4.00 3.46
N LEU A 205 0.38 -3.47 3.95
CA LEU A 205 -0.72 -2.95 3.15
C LEU A 205 -0.97 -1.48 3.49
N ILE A 206 -1.35 -0.72 2.46
CA ILE A 206 -1.89 0.64 2.55
C ILE A 206 -3.27 0.63 1.90
N GLY A 207 -4.25 1.17 2.62
CA GLY A 207 -5.59 1.44 2.13
C GLY A 207 -5.93 2.92 2.30
N VAL A 208 -6.85 3.44 1.49
CA VAL A 208 -7.36 4.80 1.62
C VAL A 208 -8.88 4.74 1.79
N GLY A 209 -9.39 5.53 2.73
CA GLY A 209 -10.82 5.72 2.95
C GLY A 209 -11.15 7.20 3.13
N LEU A 210 -12.44 7.48 3.31
CA LEU A 210 -12.92 8.81 3.68
C LEU A 210 -13.25 8.83 5.17
N TRP A 211 -12.91 9.95 5.80
CA TRP A 211 -13.37 10.30 7.12
C TRP A 211 -14.82 10.78 6.99
N SER A 212 -15.76 9.98 7.47
CA SER A 212 -17.11 10.45 7.74
C SER A 212 -17.11 11.09 9.13
N ASP A 213 -17.25 12.40 9.20
CA ASP A 213 -17.65 13.06 10.44
C ASP A 213 -19.04 12.51 10.81
N GLU A 214 -19.13 11.71 11.87
CA GLU A 214 -20.39 11.57 12.61
C GLU A 214 -20.62 12.79 13.51
#